data_AF-A0A7X3RC96-F1
#
_entry.id   AF-A0A7X3RC96-F1
#
_cell.length_a   1.000
_cell.length_b   1.000
_cell.length_c   1.000
_cell.angle_alpha   90.00
_cell.angle_beta   90.00
_cell.angle_gamma   90.00
#
_symmetry.space_group_name_H-M   'P 1'
#
loop_
_entity.id
_entity.type
_entity.pdbx_description
1 polymer ?
#
loop_
_entity_poly.entity_id
_entity_poly.type
_entity_poly.pdbx_seq_one_letter_code
_entity_poly.pdbx_strand_id
1 'polypeptide(L)'
;MVQNFSFSPLFGQLPAMQEITAQLGGGEFTGGGGSPLVKWPDPKDKWTMPGSGHIDAYGPGGWSPFMLGATTYLYGVEPGGGAFVFWPGSHNSTHKYFLQYPEQIDGSFYDIKDWGWHVLSDLSPEGPREFTGAAGDVVLWHAFLCHTGSGNIREVPRFGIFARYSHKKREEIKYEIPEDLWKYWAI
;
A
#
# COMPACT_ATOMS: atom_id res chain seq x y z
N MET A 1 25.26 -4.25 -6.46
CA MET A 1 24.18 -3.55 -5.73
C MET A 1 24.78 -2.28 -5.15
N VAL A 2 24.20 -1.10 -5.39
CA VAL A 2 24.70 0.14 -4.78
C VAL A 2 24.32 0.10 -3.31
N GLN A 3 25.31 -0.05 -2.42
CA GLN A 3 25.07 0.03 -0.98
C GLN A 3 24.71 1.47 -0.60
N ASN A 4 23.74 1.64 0.30
CA ASN A 4 23.29 2.94 0.82
C ASN A 4 22.65 3.88 -0.22
N PHE A 5 22.04 3.35 -1.30
CA PHE A 5 21.20 4.19 -2.15
C PHE A 5 19.94 4.61 -1.38
N SER A 6 19.82 5.90 -1.09
CA SER A 6 18.65 6.51 -0.45
C SER A 6 18.37 7.88 -1.07
N PHE A 7 17.10 8.28 -1.08
CA PHE A 7 16.71 9.65 -1.44
C PHE A 7 16.99 10.61 -0.29
N SER A 8 17.38 11.84 -0.60
CA SER A 8 17.55 12.92 0.38
C SER A 8 16.92 14.22 -0.15
N PRO A 9 15.91 14.79 0.54
CA PRO A 9 15.19 14.20 1.68
C PRO A 9 14.43 12.92 1.28
N LEU A 10 14.07 12.10 2.27
CA LEU A 10 13.20 10.94 2.03
C LEU A 10 11.81 11.43 1.61
N PHE A 11 11.16 10.73 0.68
CA PHE A 11 9.82 11.07 0.18
C PHE A 11 8.82 11.32 1.32
N GLY A 12 8.77 10.42 2.30
CA GLY A 12 7.87 10.54 3.44
C GLY A 12 8.26 11.59 4.48
N GLN A 13 9.38 12.27 4.29
CA GLN A 13 9.85 13.39 5.13
C GLN A 13 9.75 14.74 4.41
N LEU A 14 9.21 14.77 3.18
CA LEU A 14 8.95 16.03 2.49
C LEU A 14 7.94 16.87 3.32
N PRO A 15 8.08 18.21 3.36
CA PRO A 15 7.18 19.07 4.14
C PRO A 15 5.69 18.81 3.86
N ALA A 16 5.31 18.68 2.58
CA ALA A 16 3.93 18.35 2.20
C ALA A 16 3.45 17.00 2.77
N MET A 17 4.32 15.99 2.80
CA MET A 17 3.98 14.70 3.40
C MET A 17 3.87 14.79 4.94
N GLN A 18 4.69 15.60 5.59
CA GLN A 18 4.60 15.86 7.02
C GLN A 18 3.29 16.56 7.37
N GLU A 19 2.87 17.55 6.59
CA GLU A 19 1.59 18.25 6.76
C GLU A 19 0.39 17.29 6.58
N ILE A 20 0.38 16.50 5.50
CA ILE A 20 -0.67 15.49 5.23
C ILE A 20 -0.77 14.49 6.38
N THR A 21 0.36 13.96 6.83
CA THR A 21 0.37 12.94 7.90
C THR A 21 0.02 13.51 9.26
N ALA A 22 0.39 14.76 9.54
CA ALA A 22 -0.05 15.47 10.74
C ALA A 22 -1.57 15.70 10.72
N GLN A 23 -2.14 16.05 9.57
CA GLN A 23 -3.59 16.23 9.41
C GLN A 23 -4.34 14.91 9.59
N LEU A 24 -3.93 13.84 8.90
CA LEU A 24 -4.62 12.55 8.94
C LEU A 24 -4.45 11.81 10.27
N GLY A 25 -3.28 11.93 10.90
CA GLY A 25 -2.93 11.22 12.14
C GLY A 25 -3.06 12.07 13.40
N GLY A 26 -3.46 13.34 13.32
CA GLY A 26 -3.52 14.24 14.48
C GLY A 26 -2.16 14.44 15.17
N GLY A 27 -1.07 14.32 14.41
CA GLY A 27 0.30 14.31 14.94
C GLY A 27 0.75 12.99 15.56
N GLU A 28 -0.07 11.94 15.58
CA GLU A 28 0.23 10.62 16.18
C GLU A 28 0.81 9.60 15.19
N PHE A 29 0.89 9.94 13.91
CA PHE A 29 1.58 9.13 12.92
C PHE A 29 3.09 9.43 12.93
N THR A 30 3.89 8.38 12.76
CA THR A 30 5.35 8.41 12.72
C THR A 30 5.88 7.48 11.64
N GLY A 31 7.16 7.62 11.30
CA GLY A 31 7.83 6.84 10.26
C GLY A 31 8.02 7.65 8.99
N GLY A 32 7.52 7.14 7.88
CA GLY A 32 7.79 7.66 6.54
C GLY A 32 8.72 6.72 5.76
N GLY A 33 9.77 7.28 5.18
CA GLY A 33 10.70 6.53 4.33
C GLY A 33 10.65 6.97 2.88
N GLY A 34 11.12 6.12 1.98
CA GLY A 34 11.23 6.47 0.58
C GLY A 34 11.86 5.35 -0.21
N SER A 35 11.31 4.15 -0.07
CA SER A 35 11.86 2.98 -0.75
C SER A 35 11.47 3.00 -2.24
N PRO A 36 12.40 2.72 -3.16
CA PRO A 36 12.10 2.70 -4.57
C PRO A 36 11.28 1.47 -4.96
N LEU A 37 10.39 1.65 -5.93
CA LEU A 37 9.63 0.60 -6.61
C LEU A 37 9.91 0.71 -8.10
N VAL A 38 10.42 -0.36 -8.71
CA VAL A 38 10.68 -0.40 -10.15
C VAL A 38 9.78 -1.44 -10.81
N LYS A 39 9.13 -1.07 -11.90
CA LYS A 39 8.49 -2.00 -12.83
C LYS A 39 9.24 -1.98 -14.15
N TRP A 40 9.97 -3.05 -14.41
CA TRP A 40 10.72 -3.23 -15.64
C TRP A 40 9.77 -3.42 -16.83
N PRO A 41 10.14 -2.90 -18.01
CA PRO A 41 9.33 -3.03 -19.21
C PRO A 41 9.35 -4.47 -19.74
N ASP A 42 8.18 -4.93 -20.21
CA ASP A 42 8.00 -6.12 -21.03
C ASP A 42 7.02 -5.81 -22.17
N PRO A 43 7.49 -5.16 -23.25
CA PRO A 43 6.63 -4.72 -24.35
C PRO A 43 6.06 -5.86 -25.19
N LYS A 44 6.53 -7.11 -24.97
CA LYS A 44 6.01 -8.29 -25.66
C LYS A 44 4.82 -8.92 -24.95
N ASP A 45 4.62 -8.58 -23.68
CA ASP A 45 3.52 -9.10 -22.89
C ASP A 45 2.18 -8.46 -23.30
N LYS A 46 1.09 -9.18 -23.06
CA LYS A 46 -0.26 -8.66 -23.23
C LYS A 46 -0.74 -8.11 -21.90
N TRP A 47 -0.93 -6.79 -21.84
CA TRP A 47 -1.42 -6.18 -20.61
C TRP A 47 -2.81 -6.71 -20.23
N THR A 48 -2.94 -7.11 -18.97
CA THR A 48 -4.20 -7.47 -18.33
C THR A 48 -4.31 -6.78 -16.98
N MET A 49 -5.53 -6.39 -16.60
CA MET A 49 -5.79 -5.87 -15.27
C MET A 49 -5.50 -6.98 -14.24
N PRO A 50 -4.70 -6.71 -13.19
CA PRO A 50 -4.43 -7.70 -12.15
C PRO A 50 -5.72 -8.26 -11.54
N GLY A 51 -5.83 -9.59 -11.47
CA GLY A 51 -7.00 -10.27 -10.91
C GLY A 51 -7.02 -10.31 -9.38
N SER A 52 -5.88 -10.08 -8.73
CA SER A 52 -5.77 -10.05 -7.27
C SER A 52 -4.70 -9.05 -6.81
N GLY A 53 -4.85 -8.58 -5.58
CA GLY A 53 -3.92 -7.68 -4.91
C GLY A 53 -3.62 -8.16 -3.49
N HIS A 54 -2.82 -7.40 -2.75
CA HIS A 54 -2.40 -7.71 -1.38
C HIS A 54 -2.55 -6.51 -0.46
N ILE A 55 -2.40 -6.73 0.84
CA ILE A 55 -2.12 -5.67 1.81
C ILE A 55 -0.66 -5.77 2.26
N ASP A 56 -0.11 -4.62 2.63
CA ASP A 56 1.31 -4.51 2.95
C ASP A 56 1.59 -4.87 4.42
N ALA A 57 2.84 -5.23 4.70
CA ALA A 57 3.38 -5.52 6.04
C ALA A 57 2.93 -6.82 6.72
N TYR A 58 2.55 -7.82 5.91
CA TYR A 58 2.28 -9.20 6.34
C TYR A 58 3.23 -10.21 5.68
N GLY A 59 4.20 -9.77 4.87
CA GLY A 59 5.05 -10.67 4.08
C GLY A 59 6.16 -11.40 4.85
N PRO A 60 7.05 -12.13 4.14
CA PRO A 60 8.11 -12.95 4.74
C PRO A 60 9.12 -12.21 5.63
N GLY A 61 9.17 -10.87 5.55
CA GLY A 61 9.97 -10.01 6.41
C GLY A 61 9.37 -9.77 7.81
N GLY A 62 8.22 -10.38 8.10
CA GLY A 62 7.51 -10.27 9.36
C GLY A 62 6.35 -9.27 9.30
N TRP A 63 5.54 -9.33 10.35
CA TRP A 63 4.37 -8.50 10.55
C TRP A 63 4.75 -7.13 11.13
N SER A 64 4.42 -6.04 10.42
CA SER A 64 4.78 -4.67 10.81
C SER A 64 3.68 -3.66 10.47
N PRO A 65 2.56 -3.67 11.20
CA PRO A 65 1.39 -2.89 10.82
C PRO A 65 1.66 -1.39 10.82
N PHE A 66 0.96 -0.70 9.95
CA PHE A 66 1.02 0.75 9.78
C PHE A 66 -0.38 1.26 9.52
N MET A 67 -0.54 2.58 9.41
CA MET A 67 -1.84 3.22 9.24
C MET A 67 -2.00 3.68 7.79
N LEU A 68 -1.02 4.46 7.32
CA LEU A 68 -1.05 5.14 6.04
C LEU A 68 0.12 4.72 5.17
N GLY A 69 -0.17 4.28 3.96
CA GLY A 69 0.79 4.18 2.87
C GLY A 69 0.69 5.40 1.95
N ALA A 70 1.82 5.79 1.38
CA ALA A 70 1.88 6.80 0.34
C ALA A 70 2.78 6.31 -0.79
N THR A 71 2.33 6.46 -2.03
CA THR A 71 3.09 6.09 -3.22
C THR A 71 3.10 7.25 -4.20
N THR A 72 4.25 7.55 -4.78
CA THR A 72 4.40 8.58 -5.81
C THR A 72 5.15 8.06 -7.03
N TYR A 73 4.94 8.69 -8.17
CA TYR A 73 5.69 8.43 -9.39
C TYR A 73 6.79 9.45 -9.61
N LEU A 74 7.96 8.97 -10.08
CA LEU A 74 9.07 9.85 -10.47
C LEU A 74 8.95 10.33 -11.92
N TYR A 75 8.07 9.70 -12.70
CA TYR A 75 7.79 10.00 -14.11
C TYR A 75 6.29 9.83 -14.36
N GLY A 76 5.77 10.35 -15.47
CA GLY A 76 4.39 10.08 -15.88
C GLY A 76 4.16 8.58 -16.11
N VAL A 77 3.02 8.08 -15.62
CA VAL A 77 2.61 6.68 -15.77
C VAL A 77 1.32 6.61 -16.57
N GLU A 78 1.45 6.13 -17.79
CA GLU A 78 0.34 5.85 -18.70
C GLU A 78 -0.33 4.50 -18.39
N PRO A 79 -1.57 4.26 -18.85
CA PRO A 79 -2.24 2.97 -18.71
C PRO A 79 -1.36 1.80 -19.17
N GLY A 80 -1.33 0.71 -18.41
CA GLY A 80 -0.45 -0.43 -18.66
C GLY A 80 1.06 -0.16 -18.55
N GLY A 81 1.45 0.97 -17.97
CA GLY A 81 2.84 1.35 -17.66
C GLY A 81 3.34 0.87 -16.30
N GLY A 82 2.81 -0.22 -15.75
CA GLY A 82 3.17 -0.72 -14.43
C GLY A 82 2.67 0.17 -13.29
N ALA A 83 1.47 0.72 -13.43
CA ALA A 83 0.82 1.56 -12.43
C ALA A 83 0.59 0.84 -11.09
N PHE A 84 0.36 1.62 -10.04
CA PHE A 84 -0.28 1.18 -8.82
C PHE A 84 -1.73 0.85 -9.14
N VAL A 85 -2.16 -0.37 -8.83
CA VAL A 85 -3.52 -0.87 -9.00
C VAL A 85 -4.12 -1.07 -7.63
N PHE A 86 -5.34 -0.60 -7.42
CA PHE A 86 -6.03 -0.72 -6.14
C PHE A 86 -7.48 -1.14 -6.32
N TRP A 87 -8.05 -1.73 -5.27
CA TRP A 87 -9.46 -2.09 -5.20
C TRP A 87 -10.18 -1.02 -4.36
N PRO A 88 -11.01 -0.15 -4.97
CA PRO A 88 -11.72 0.89 -4.23
C PRO A 88 -12.55 0.31 -3.09
N GLY A 89 -12.47 0.94 -1.92
CA GLY A 89 -13.25 0.54 -0.75
C GLY A 89 -12.79 -0.75 -0.05
N SER A 90 -11.79 -1.47 -0.56
CA SER A 90 -11.38 -2.78 -0.02
C SER A 90 -10.83 -2.73 1.41
N HIS A 91 -10.42 -1.55 1.89
CA HIS A 91 -10.01 -1.37 3.29
C HIS A 91 -11.16 -1.66 4.25
N ASN A 92 -12.41 -1.42 3.85
CA ASN A 92 -13.58 -1.75 4.65
C ASN A 92 -13.88 -3.25 4.65
N SER A 93 -13.74 -3.93 3.50
CA SER A 93 -13.97 -5.37 3.42
C SER A 93 -12.85 -6.16 4.12
N THR A 94 -11.61 -5.72 3.98
CA THR A 94 -10.46 -6.27 4.71
C THR A 94 -10.58 -6.04 6.21
N HIS A 95 -11.05 -4.86 6.64
CA HIS A 95 -11.34 -4.61 8.06
C HIS A 95 -12.42 -5.55 8.60
N LYS A 96 -13.52 -5.75 7.86
CA LYS A 96 -14.57 -6.71 8.23
C LYS A 96 -14.05 -8.15 8.31
N TYR A 97 -13.16 -8.53 7.39
CA TYR A 97 -12.49 -9.83 7.44
C TYR A 97 -11.75 -10.01 8.76
N PHE A 98 -10.95 -9.03 9.19
CA PHE A 98 -10.23 -9.13 10.47
C PHE A 98 -11.15 -9.02 11.69
N LEU A 99 -12.25 -8.27 11.64
CA LEU A 99 -13.25 -8.29 12.71
C LEU A 99 -13.88 -9.69 12.86
N GLN A 100 -14.07 -10.41 11.76
CA GLN A 100 -14.60 -11.77 11.75
C GLN A 100 -13.55 -12.82 12.17
N TYR A 101 -12.29 -12.57 11.84
CA TYR A 101 -11.16 -13.48 12.07
C TYR A 101 -9.98 -12.78 12.76
N PRO A 102 -10.18 -12.29 14.01
CA PRO A 102 -9.21 -11.44 14.67
C PRO A 102 -7.88 -12.14 15.00
N GLU A 103 -7.91 -13.46 15.17
CA GLU A 103 -6.72 -14.28 15.38
C GLU A 103 -5.73 -14.24 14.21
N GLN A 104 -6.17 -13.78 13.03
CA GLN A 104 -5.37 -13.77 11.80
C GLN A 104 -4.67 -12.44 11.55
N ILE A 105 -4.84 -11.44 12.42
CA ILE A 105 -4.30 -10.08 12.23
C ILE A 105 -2.78 -10.02 12.21
N ASP A 106 -2.09 -11.09 12.62
CA ASP A 106 -0.64 -11.21 12.62
C ASP A 106 -0.07 -11.85 11.34
N GLY A 107 -0.93 -12.20 10.39
CA GLY A 107 -0.53 -12.88 9.15
C GLY A 107 -0.69 -14.40 9.18
N SER A 108 -1.14 -15.00 10.28
CA SER A 108 -1.38 -16.46 10.34
C SER A 108 -2.40 -16.97 9.31
N PHE A 109 -3.12 -16.10 8.61
CA PHE A 109 -3.93 -16.47 7.44
C PHE A 109 -3.13 -17.15 6.32
N TYR A 110 -1.80 -16.98 6.24
CA TYR A 110 -0.98 -17.75 5.27
C TYR A 110 -0.93 -19.26 5.53
N ASP A 111 -1.16 -19.66 6.78
CA ASP A 111 -1.12 -21.07 7.17
C ASP A 111 -2.46 -21.78 6.88
N ILE A 112 -3.50 -21.02 6.53
CA ILE A 112 -4.80 -21.54 6.14
C ILE A 112 -4.66 -22.20 4.77
N LYS A 113 -5.02 -23.48 4.70
CA LYS A 113 -5.02 -24.23 3.45
C LYS A 113 -5.87 -23.53 2.39
N ASP A 114 -5.33 -23.40 1.19
CA ASP A 114 -5.96 -22.77 0.03
C ASP A 114 -6.22 -21.26 0.18
N TRP A 115 -5.72 -20.63 1.25
CA TRP A 115 -5.77 -19.18 1.39
C TRP A 115 -4.84 -18.52 0.37
N GLY A 116 -5.34 -17.46 -0.25
CA GLY A 116 -4.54 -16.64 -1.13
C GLY A 116 -5.01 -15.20 -1.08
N TRP A 117 -4.15 -14.31 -1.53
CA TRP A 117 -4.40 -12.88 -1.60
C TRP A 117 -5.70 -12.49 -2.33
N HIS A 118 -6.16 -13.35 -3.26
CA HIS A 118 -7.44 -13.18 -3.94
C HIS A 118 -8.63 -13.05 -2.97
N VAL A 119 -8.57 -13.68 -1.79
CA VAL A 119 -9.62 -13.59 -0.77
C VAL A 119 -9.95 -12.13 -0.43
N LEU A 120 -8.94 -11.28 -0.25
CA LEU A 120 -9.17 -9.86 0.10
C LEU A 120 -9.64 -9.03 -1.11
N SER A 121 -9.14 -9.31 -2.31
CA SER A 121 -9.61 -8.63 -3.52
C SER A 121 -11.04 -9.03 -3.91
N ASP A 122 -11.41 -10.30 -3.73
CA ASP A 122 -12.75 -10.82 -4.06
C ASP A 122 -13.83 -10.30 -3.10
N LEU A 123 -13.45 -10.00 -1.86
CA LEU A 123 -14.31 -9.34 -0.88
C LEU A 123 -14.46 -7.83 -1.15
N SER A 124 -13.67 -7.25 -2.07
CA SER A 124 -13.74 -5.82 -2.35
C SER A 124 -15.07 -5.45 -3.01
N PRO A 125 -15.68 -4.30 -2.65
CA PRO A 125 -16.97 -3.90 -3.20
C PRO A 125 -16.89 -3.54 -4.69
N GLU A 126 -15.69 -3.25 -5.19
CA GLU A 126 -15.43 -2.84 -6.55
C GLU A 126 -14.21 -3.56 -7.11
N GLY A 127 -14.18 -3.71 -8.44
CA GLY A 127 -13.04 -4.26 -9.16
C GLY A 127 -11.82 -3.33 -9.17
N PRO A 128 -10.66 -3.85 -9.60
CA PRO A 128 -9.40 -3.11 -9.62
C PRO A 128 -9.41 -1.90 -10.56
N ARG A 129 -8.66 -0.85 -10.19
CA ARG A 129 -8.43 0.35 -10.99
C ARG A 129 -6.96 0.72 -11.03
N GLU A 130 -6.47 1.16 -12.19
CA GLU A 130 -5.13 1.74 -12.30
C GLU A 130 -5.12 3.20 -11.79
N PHE A 131 -4.14 3.53 -10.95
CA PHE A 131 -3.76 4.91 -10.67
C PHE A 131 -2.72 5.36 -11.70
N THR A 132 -3.16 5.94 -12.80
CA THR A 132 -2.28 6.64 -13.75
C THR A 132 -2.13 8.09 -13.31
N GLY A 133 -0.99 8.71 -13.60
CA GLY A 133 -0.69 10.05 -13.08
C GLY A 133 0.61 10.64 -13.62
N ALA A 134 0.79 11.93 -13.42
CA ALA A 134 2.00 12.65 -13.74
C ALA A 134 3.12 12.36 -12.72
N ALA A 135 4.35 12.77 -13.07
CA ALA A 135 5.44 12.77 -12.11
C ALA A 135 5.10 13.67 -10.92
N GLY A 136 5.31 13.16 -9.70
CA GLY A 136 4.99 13.86 -8.46
C GLY A 136 3.57 13.67 -7.95
N ASP A 137 2.66 13.07 -8.74
CA ASP A 137 1.35 12.68 -8.21
C ASP A 137 1.52 11.67 -7.07
N VAL A 138 0.68 11.80 -6.04
CA VAL A 138 0.72 10.97 -4.84
C VAL A 138 -0.62 10.29 -4.63
N VAL A 139 -0.60 8.97 -4.45
CA VAL A 139 -1.74 8.22 -3.91
C VAL A 139 -1.49 7.91 -2.44
N LEU A 140 -2.45 8.29 -1.61
CA LEU A 140 -2.53 7.95 -0.19
C LEU A 140 -3.48 6.77 -0.03
N TRP A 141 -3.11 5.79 0.79
CA TRP A 141 -3.90 4.58 0.94
C TRP A 141 -3.84 4.02 2.37
N HIS A 142 -4.99 3.54 2.86
CA HIS A 142 -5.10 2.88 4.15
C HIS A 142 -4.34 1.54 4.15
N ALA A 143 -3.72 1.12 5.26
CA ALA A 143 -2.93 -0.12 5.33
C ALA A 143 -3.70 -1.39 4.91
N PHE A 144 -5.02 -1.38 5.06
CA PHE A 144 -5.93 -2.44 4.61
C PHE A 144 -6.41 -2.31 3.15
N LEU A 145 -5.95 -1.31 2.39
CA LEU A 145 -6.28 -1.20 0.98
C LEU A 145 -5.57 -2.31 0.21
N CYS A 146 -6.35 -3.13 -0.49
CA CYS A 146 -5.88 -4.16 -1.37
C CYS A 146 -5.33 -3.48 -2.62
N HIS A 147 -4.10 -3.79 -2.96
CA HIS A 147 -3.40 -3.17 -4.08
C HIS A 147 -2.31 -4.08 -4.64
N THR A 148 -1.80 -3.72 -5.81
CA THR A 148 -0.66 -4.37 -6.45
C THR A 148 -0.03 -3.42 -7.46
N GLY A 149 1.08 -3.81 -8.08
CA GLY A 149 1.59 -3.11 -9.26
C GLY A 149 1.25 -3.89 -10.53
N SER A 150 0.72 -3.23 -11.56
CA SER A 150 0.43 -3.88 -12.85
C SER A 150 1.71 -4.28 -13.59
N GLY A 151 1.53 -5.07 -14.67
CA GLY A 151 2.57 -5.27 -15.68
C GLY A 151 2.89 -3.96 -16.40
N ASN A 152 4.11 -3.85 -16.91
CA ASN A 152 4.56 -2.67 -17.66
C ASN A 152 4.85 -3.08 -19.11
N ILE A 153 3.89 -2.88 -20.00
CA ILE A 153 4.03 -3.19 -21.43
C ILE A 153 4.62 -2.02 -22.24
N ARG A 154 5.11 -0.98 -21.56
CA ARG A 154 5.76 0.16 -22.20
C ARG A 154 7.24 -0.13 -22.41
N GLU A 155 7.92 0.71 -23.17
CA GLU A 155 9.35 0.55 -23.50
C GLU A 155 10.29 1.02 -22.38
N VAL A 156 9.76 1.75 -21.39
CA VAL A 156 10.55 2.39 -20.33
C VAL A 156 10.22 1.82 -18.96
N PRO A 157 11.20 1.66 -18.06
CA PRO A 157 10.93 1.27 -16.68
C PRO A 157 10.13 2.35 -15.95
N ARG A 158 9.17 1.93 -15.13
CA ARG A 158 8.46 2.83 -14.23
C ARG A 158 9.15 2.86 -12.87
N PHE A 159 9.53 4.05 -12.43
CA PHE A 159 10.05 4.30 -11.10
C PHE A 159 9.01 5.00 -10.22
N GLY A 160 8.75 4.43 -9.05
CA GLY A 160 7.98 5.06 -7.99
C GLY A 160 8.73 5.01 -6.67
N ILE A 161 8.23 5.75 -5.69
CA ILE A 161 8.71 5.72 -4.32
C ILE A 161 7.51 5.49 -3.42
N PHE A 162 7.67 4.70 -2.36
CA PHE A 162 6.66 4.58 -1.32
C PHE A 162 7.21 4.85 0.08
N ALA A 163 6.31 5.30 0.94
CA ALA A 163 6.51 5.54 2.36
C ALA A 163 5.36 4.93 3.15
N ARG A 164 5.62 4.56 4.42
CA ARG A 164 4.63 4.00 5.33
C ARG A 164 4.71 4.70 6.68
N TYR A 165 3.55 5.03 7.24
CA TYR A 165 3.44 5.71 8.52
C TYR A 165 2.64 4.85 9.48
N SER A 166 3.23 4.54 10.63
CA SER A 166 2.59 3.82 11.72
C SER A 166 2.10 4.79 12.79
N HIS A 167 1.18 4.37 13.64
CA HIS A 167 0.84 5.11 14.86
C HIS A 167 2.01 5.03 15.87
N LYS A 168 2.28 6.08 16.65
CA LYS A 168 3.34 6.08 17.69
C LYS A 168 3.22 4.92 18.68
N LYS A 169 1.99 4.52 18.99
CA LYS A 169 1.65 3.39 19.87
C LYS A 169 1.59 2.03 19.15
N ARG A 170 2.19 1.88 17.96
CA ARG A 170 2.08 0.67 17.12
C ARG A 170 2.24 -0.62 17.91
N GLU A 171 3.25 -0.73 18.76
CA GLU A 171 3.51 -1.97 19.49
C GLU A 171 2.43 -2.31 20.52
N GLU A 172 1.73 -1.31 21.04
CA GLU A 172 0.61 -1.48 21.98
C GLU A 172 -0.68 -1.89 21.26
N ILE A 173 -0.92 -1.34 20.06
CA ILE A 173 -2.20 -1.48 19.35
C ILE A 173 -2.15 -2.46 18.17
N LYS A 174 -0.99 -3.05 17.84
CA LYS A 174 -0.84 -3.86 16.61
C LYS A 174 -1.81 -5.03 16.51
N TYR A 175 -2.22 -5.63 17.62
CA TYR A 175 -3.20 -6.72 17.65
C TYR A 175 -4.65 -6.24 17.77
N GLU A 176 -4.87 -4.95 17.95
CA GLU A 176 -6.20 -4.39 18.06
C GLU A 176 -6.84 -4.26 16.68
N ILE A 177 -8.10 -4.70 16.59
CA ILE A 177 -8.95 -4.44 15.44
C ILE A 177 -10.14 -3.63 15.96
N PRO A 178 -10.09 -2.30 15.89
CA PRO A 178 -11.16 -1.47 16.43
C PRO A 178 -12.44 -1.64 15.61
N GLU A 179 -13.61 -1.56 16.24
CA GLU A 179 -14.91 -1.58 15.53
C GLU A 179 -15.02 -0.39 14.55
N ASP A 180 -14.51 0.76 14.96
CA ASP A 180 -14.30 1.92 14.08
C ASP A 180 -12.91 1.85 13.44
N LEU A 181 -12.87 1.65 12.12
CA LEU A 181 -11.64 1.60 11.33
C LEU A 181 -10.76 2.85 11.51
N TRP A 182 -11.39 3.99 11.80
CA TRP A 182 -10.73 5.29 11.90
C TRP A 182 -10.40 5.70 13.34
N LYS A 183 -10.58 4.82 14.33
CA LYS A 183 -10.34 5.09 15.76
C LYS A 183 -9.02 5.83 16.07
N TYR A 184 -7.96 5.51 15.33
CA TYR A 184 -6.61 6.05 15.52
C TYR A 184 -6.22 7.12 14.48
N TRP A 185 -7.18 7.60 13.69
CA TRP A 185 -7.05 8.70 12.75
C TRP A 185 -7.72 9.95 13.33
N ALA A 186 -7.41 11.11 12.76
CA ALA A 186 -7.98 12.40 13.18
C ALA A 186 -9.12 12.88 12.26
N ILE A 187 -9.77 11.96 11.54
CA ILE A 187 -10.81 12.24 10.54
C ILE A 187 -12.17 11.65 10.94
#